data_AF-A0A382Y1F1-F1
#
_entry.id   AF-A0A382Y1F1-F1
#
_cell.length_a   1.000
_cell.length_b   1.000
_cell.length_c   1.000
_cell.angle_alpha   90.00
_cell.angle_beta   90.00
_cell.angle_gamma   90.00
#
_symmetry.space_group_name_H-M   'P 1'
#
loop_
_entity.id
_entity.type
_entity.pdbx_description
1 polymer ?
#
loop_
_entity_poly.entity_id
_entity_poly.type
_entity_poly.pdbx_seq_one_letter_code
_entity_poly.pdbx_strand_id
1 'polypeptide(L)'
;KNPKHIKYHLQKAIYLATTGRPGPVWLDIPLDIQSKLITPDECLSFEPKKEKTDNHNALKTQVKNCIELLKNSERPVLISGYGIRLAKGESVFLKLVEKLGIPVISSWTTSDLIPYSHQFCIGRSGIFGDRAGNFTVQNSDLILSVGSRLSVPQVGYNFPLFARAAKKIIVDIDPAELKKPSIKPDLAIQADAREFMIELLDQLKGVKTFQISNWLQRCISWKTKYPVVLPEYKQCKNAVNSFYFVHILSEKLDEKAVIVTDMESS
;
A
#
# COMPACT_ATOMS: atom_id res chain seq x y z
N LYS A 1 -39.09 -0.45 -7.47
CA LYS A 1 -39.36 1.01 -7.57
C LYS A 1 -40.37 1.42 -6.49
N ASN A 2 -39.97 1.35 -5.22
CA ASN A 2 -40.79 1.76 -4.08
C ASN A 2 -40.06 2.91 -3.37
N PRO A 3 -40.64 4.11 -3.24
CA PRO A 3 -40.01 5.25 -2.54
C PRO A 3 -39.56 4.92 -1.12
N LYS A 4 -40.27 3.99 -0.43
CA LYS A 4 -39.90 3.55 0.92
C LYS A 4 -38.55 2.82 1.01
N HIS A 5 -37.92 2.49 -0.12
CA HIS A 5 -36.61 1.85 -0.16
C HIS A 5 -35.45 2.86 -0.27
N ILE A 6 -35.72 4.16 -0.39
CA ILE A 6 -34.65 5.14 -0.62
C ILE A 6 -33.63 5.15 0.53
N LYS A 7 -34.11 5.07 1.78
CA LYS A 7 -33.27 4.97 2.98
C LYS A 7 -32.36 3.73 2.93
N TYR A 8 -32.93 2.57 2.61
CA TYR A 8 -32.19 1.32 2.41
C TYR A 8 -31.07 1.48 1.38
N HIS A 9 -31.37 2.02 0.20
CA HIS A 9 -30.39 2.14 -0.87
C HIS A 9 -29.28 3.15 -0.54
N LEU A 10 -29.61 4.28 0.10
CA LEU A 10 -28.62 5.26 0.57
C LEU A 10 -27.71 4.68 1.65
N GLN A 11 -28.28 4.03 2.67
CA GLN A 11 -27.50 3.38 3.73
C GLN A 11 -26.61 2.26 3.19
N LYS A 12 -27.14 1.45 2.26
CA LYS A 12 -26.36 0.42 1.57
C LYS A 12 -25.23 1.02 0.74
N ALA A 13 -25.48 2.14 0.03
CA ALA A 13 -24.46 2.81 -0.76
C ALA A 13 -23.33 3.35 0.12
N ILE A 14 -23.66 3.98 1.25
CA ILE A 14 -22.67 4.43 2.23
C ILE A 14 -21.87 3.23 2.74
N TYR A 15 -22.56 2.16 3.17
CA TYR A 15 -21.91 0.95 3.68
C TYR A 15 -20.93 0.34 2.66
N LEU A 16 -21.34 0.17 1.40
CA LEU A 16 -20.50 -0.37 0.34
C LEU A 16 -19.36 0.57 -0.03
N ALA A 17 -19.56 1.89 0.04
CA ALA A 17 -18.53 2.87 -0.25
C ALA A 17 -17.43 2.94 0.81
N THR A 18 -17.75 2.59 2.06
CA THR A 18 -16.83 2.77 3.21
C THR A 18 -16.32 1.47 3.84
N THR A 19 -16.87 0.30 3.49
CA THR A 19 -16.57 -0.98 4.16
C THR A 19 -15.82 -1.94 3.25
N GLY A 20 -14.94 -2.78 3.82
CA GLY A 20 -14.14 -3.75 3.06
C GLY A 20 -13.11 -3.02 2.20
N ARG A 21 -13.34 -2.95 0.89
CA ARG A 21 -12.54 -2.17 -0.06
C ARG A 21 -13.31 -0.92 -0.49
N PRO A 22 -13.06 0.25 0.14
CA PRO A 22 -13.75 1.50 -0.18
C PRO A 22 -13.65 1.89 -1.65
N GLY A 23 -14.73 2.48 -2.18
CA GLY A 23 -14.84 2.90 -3.57
C GLY A 23 -16.14 3.67 -3.85
N PRO A 24 -16.24 4.30 -5.03
CA PRO A 24 -17.45 5.03 -5.40
C PRO A 24 -18.64 4.09 -5.60
N VAL A 25 -19.83 4.54 -5.20
CA VAL A 25 -21.10 3.86 -5.46
C VAL A 25 -21.99 4.78 -6.27
N TRP A 26 -22.52 4.28 -7.38
CA TRP A 26 -23.47 4.99 -8.23
C TRP A 26 -24.91 4.61 -7.86
N LEU A 27 -25.75 5.62 -7.62
CA LEU A 27 -27.19 5.46 -7.41
C LEU A 27 -27.92 6.20 -8.52
N ASP A 28 -28.79 5.49 -9.23
CA ASP A 28 -29.73 6.08 -10.16
C ASP A 28 -31.11 6.18 -9.49
N ILE A 29 -31.64 7.40 -9.37
CA ILE A 29 -32.89 7.70 -8.70
C ILE A 29 -33.85 8.32 -9.72
N PRO A 30 -34.86 7.57 -10.20
CA PRO A 30 -35.84 8.09 -11.15
C PRO A 30 -36.59 9.32 -10.65
N LEU A 31 -36.93 10.26 -11.55
CA LEU A 31 -37.62 11.51 -11.22
C LEU A 31 -38.98 11.30 -10.54
N ASP A 32 -39.70 10.24 -10.91
CA ASP A 32 -40.99 9.87 -10.30
C ASP A 32 -40.85 9.41 -8.84
N ILE A 33 -39.66 8.98 -8.43
CA ILE A 33 -39.35 8.65 -7.03
C ILE A 33 -38.89 9.90 -6.28
N GLN A 34 -38.11 10.78 -6.91
CA GLN A 34 -37.63 12.03 -6.31
C GLN A 34 -38.77 12.98 -5.93
N SER A 35 -39.83 13.01 -6.75
CA SER A 35 -40.99 13.90 -6.56
C SER A 35 -42.03 13.40 -5.54
N LYS A 36 -41.87 12.20 -4.99
CA LYS A 36 -42.82 11.63 -4.03
C LYS A 36 -42.50 12.04 -2.60
N LEU A 37 -43.54 12.43 -1.86
CA LEU A 37 -43.46 12.63 -0.42
C LEU A 37 -43.32 11.28 0.29
N ILE A 38 -42.40 11.22 1.25
CA ILE A 38 -42.16 10.05 2.08
C ILE A 38 -42.06 10.44 3.55
N THR A 39 -42.43 9.52 4.43
CA THR A 39 -42.13 9.59 5.87
C THR A 39 -40.81 8.81 6.10
N PRO A 40 -39.70 9.46 6.48
CA PRO A 40 -38.40 8.78 6.61
C PRO A 40 -38.40 7.59 7.58
N ASP A 41 -39.22 7.64 8.63
CA ASP A 41 -39.32 6.58 9.64
C ASP A 41 -40.02 5.31 9.11
N GLU A 42 -40.87 5.45 8.09
CA GLU A 42 -41.53 4.32 7.42
C GLU A 42 -40.65 3.67 6.36
N CYS A 43 -39.47 4.23 6.08
CA CYS A 43 -38.57 3.70 5.07
C CYS A 43 -37.78 2.52 5.62
N LEU A 44 -37.58 1.51 4.76
CA LEU A 44 -36.76 0.34 5.09
C LEU A 44 -35.33 0.78 5.38
N SER A 45 -34.74 0.24 6.44
CA SER A 45 -33.33 0.44 6.77
C SER A 45 -32.49 -0.70 6.19
N PHE A 46 -31.27 -0.39 5.77
CA PHE A 46 -30.29 -1.40 5.41
C PHE A 46 -29.59 -1.92 6.67
N GLU A 47 -29.66 -3.23 6.86
CA GLU A 47 -28.89 -3.93 7.87
C GLU A 47 -27.77 -4.72 7.20
N PRO A 48 -26.49 -4.38 7.44
CA PRO A 48 -25.39 -5.14 6.89
C PRO A 48 -25.40 -6.55 7.48
N LYS A 49 -25.28 -7.56 6.62
CA LYS A 49 -24.95 -8.91 7.10
C LYS A 49 -23.56 -8.83 7.73
N LYS A 50 -23.45 -9.14 9.02
CA LYS A 50 -22.14 -9.38 9.63
C LYS A 50 -21.51 -10.56 8.90
N GLU A 51 -20.55 -10.28 8.02
CA GLU A 51 -19.66 -11.33 7.54
C GLU A 51 -18.95 -11.87 8.78
N LYS A 52 -19.10 -13.17 9.05
CA LYS A 52 -18.38 -13.84 10.13
C LYS A 52 -16.91 -13.87 9.75
N THR A 53 -16.15 -12.87 10.14
CA THR A 53 -14.68 -12.90 10.09
C THR A 53 -14.13 -13.62 11.33
N ASP A 54 -14.69 -14.79 11.67
CA ASP A 54 -14.18 -15.66 12.74
C ASP A 54 -13.00 -16.50 12.25
N ASN A 55 -12.04 -15.87 11.55
CA ASN A 55 -10.84 -16.55 11.07
C ASN A 55 -9.56 -16.00 11.71
N HIS A 56 -9.68 -15.43 12.91
CA HIS A 56 -8.53 -15.01 13.73
C HIS A 56 -7.47 -16.12 13.85
N ASN A 57 -7.88 -17.39 13.98
CA ASN A 57 -6.95 -18.52 14.02
C ASN A 57 -6.22 -18.73 12.67
N ALA A 58 -6.90 -18.57 11.53
CA ALA A 58 -6.26 -18.66 10.23
C ALA A 58 -5.25 -17.53 10.00
N LEU A 59 -5.60 -16.29 10.38
CA LEU A 59 -4.68 -15.16 10.30
C LEU A 59 -3.43 -15.40 11.15
N LYS A 60 -3.59 -15.89 12.38
CA LYS A 60 -2.46 -16.25 13.26
C LYS A 60 -1.52 -17.26 12.61
N THR A 61 -2.05 -18.32 12.01
CA THR A 61 -1.25 -19.32 11.29
C THR A 61 -0.56 -18.74 10.05
N GLN A 62 -1.25 -17.89 9.28
CA GLN A 62 -0.67 -17.23 8.11
C GLN A 62 0.46 -16.26 8.48
N VAL A 63 0.28 -15.49 9.56
CA VAL A 63 1.32 -14.61 10.11
C VAL A 63 2.53 -15.42 10.57
N LYS A 64 2.32 -16.57 11.22
CA LYS A 64 3.41 -17.47 11.60
C LYS A 64 4.20 -17.94 10.36
N ASN A 65 3.51 -18.35 9.29
CA ASN A 65 4.17 -18.74 8.03
C ASN A 65 4.91 -17.57 7.38
N CYS A 66 4.36 -16.35 7.45
CA CYS A 66 5.03 -15.13 7.00
C CYS A 66 6.34 -14.89 7.77
N ILE A 67 6.33 -15.04 9.09
CA ILE A 67 7.52 -14.89 9.94
C ILE A 67 8.58 -15.93 9.59
N GLU A 68 8.20 -17.18 9.35
CA GLU A 68 9.15 -18.21 8.94
C GLU A 68 9.78 -17.92 7.56
N LEU A 69 9.01 -17.37 6.61
CA LEU A 69 9.58 -16.91 5.34
C LEU A 69 10.54 -15.73 5.54
N LEU A 70 10.20 -14.76 6.40
CA LEU A 70 11.08 -13.63 6.73
C LEU A 70 12.38 -14.08 7.39
N LYS A 71 12.34 -15.07 8.30
CA LYS A 71 13.54 -15.61 8.97
C LYS A 71 14.50 -16.30 8.00
N ASN A 72 13.96 -16.96 6.98
CA ASN A 72 14.74 -17.71 5.99
C ASN A 72 15.18 -16.86 4.79
N SER A 73 14.83 -15.58 4.75
CA SER A 73 15.14 -14.65 3.67
C SER A 73 16.42 -13.86 3.99
N GLU A 74 17.32 -13.77 3.01
CA GLU A 74 18.54 -12.97 3.13
C GLU A 74 18.34 -11.55 2.59
N ARG A 75 17.39 -11.38 1.64
CA ARG A 75 17.12 -10.12 0.95
C ARG A 75 15.62 -9.77 0.96
N PRO A 76 14.99 -9.63 2.15
CA PRO A 76 13.59 -9.28 2.26
C PRO A 76 13.32 -7.82 1.93
N VAL A 77 12.14 -7.52 1.41
CA VAL A 77 11.67 -6.15 1.14
C VAL A 77 10.20 -6.03 1.55
N LEU A 78 9.87 -4.93 2.24
CA LEU A 78 8.49 -4.53 2.53
C LEU A 78 8.00 -3.55 1.47
N ILE A 79 6.89 -3.87 0.80
CA ILE A 79 6.18 -2.94 -0.07
C ILE A 79 4.98 -2.38 0.69
N SER A 80 4.97 -1.06 0.89
CA SER A 80 3.83 -0.36 1.52
C SER A 80 2.81 0.04 0.47
N GLY A 81 1.54 -0.29 0.69
CA GLY A 81 0.43 0.07 -0.19
C GLY A 81 -0.65 0.89 0.50
N TYR A 82 -1.50 1.54 -0.30
CA TYR A 82 -2.52 2.48 0.19
C TYR A 82 -3.54 1.84 1.14
N GLY A 83 -3.70 0.50 1.09
CA GLY A 83 -4.51 -0.25 2.05
C GLY A 83 -4.12 -0.02 3.50
N ILE A 84 -2.85 0.31 3.79
CA ILE A 84 -2.40 0.68 5.14
C ILE A 84 -3.13 1.94 5.64
N ARG A 85 -3.27 2.96 4.79
CA ARG A 85 -3.98 4.21 5.11
C ARG A 85 -5.47 4.00 5.24
N LEU A 86 -6.06 3.21 4.32
CA LEU A 86 -7.48 2.84 4.41
C LEU A 86 -7.82 2.12 5.72
N ALA A 87 -6.90 1.29 6.22
CA ALA A 87 -7.00 0.60 7.50
C ALA A 87 -6.65 1.48 8.72
N LYS A 88 -6.29 2.76 8.53
CA LYS A 88 -5.79 3.66 9.60
C LYS A 88 -4.58 3.08 10.34
N GLY A 89 -3.69 2.44 9.58
CA GLY A 89 -2.56 1.64 10.07
C GLY A 89 -1.22 2.36 10.13
N GLU A 90 -1.14 3.66 9.87
CA GLU A 90 0.12 4.42 9.71
C GLU A 90 1.05 4.27 10.92
N SER A 91 0.52 4.45 12.13
CA SER A 91 1.30 4.30 13.36
C SER A 91 1.78 2.87 13.62
N VAL A 92 1.00 1.87 13.19
CA VAL A 92 1.35 0.45 13.30
C VAL A 92 2.42 0.09 12.27
N PHE A 93 2.31 0.64 11.05
CA PHE A 93 3.26 0.47 9.98
C PHE A 93 4.66 0.96 10.37
N LEU A 94 4.79 2.17 10.94
CA LEU A 94 6.09 2.68 11.39
C LEU A 94 6.71 1.79 12.48
N LYS A 95 5.90 1.31 13.45
CA LYS A 95 6.38 0.35 14.46
C LYS A 95 6.84 -0.97 13.83
N LEU A 96 6.13 -1.45 12.81
CA LEU A 96 6.48 -2.66 12.09
C LEU A 96 7.79 -2.48 11.31
N VAL A 97 7.98 -1.34 10.64
CA VAL A 97 9.23 -1.00 9.93
C VAL A 97 10.41 -1.06 10.89
N GLU A 98 10.31 -0.43 12.06
CA GLU A 98 11.36 -0.47 13.09
C GLU A 98 11.61 -1.88 13.62
N LYS A 99 10.54 -2.66 13.84
CA LYS A 99 10.66 -4.03 14.37
C LYS A 99 11.28 -4.99 13.36
N LEU A 100 10.97 -4.83 12.07
CA LEU A 100 11.50 -5.67 11.00
C LEU A 100 12.93 -5.27 10.62
N GLY A 101 13.21 -3.96 10.55
CA GLY A 101 14.52 -3.44 10.12
C GLY A 101 14.87 -3.74 8.67
N ILE A 102 13.87 -4.02 7.82
CA ILE A 102 14.05 -4.42 6.41
C ILE A 102 13.84 -3.25 5.44
N PRO A 103 14.47 -3.26 4.24
CA PRO A 103 14.22 -2.26 3.21
C PRO A 103 12.72 -2.09 2.89
N VAL A 104 12.28 -0.84 2.84
CA VAL A 104 10.91 -0.42 2.55
C VAL A 104 10.86 0.26 1.20
N ILE A 105 9.94 -0.20 0.37
CA ILE A 105 9.60 0.37 -0.93
C ILE A 105 8.17 0.89 -0.87
N SER A 106 8.00 2.18 -1.10
CA SER A 106 6.69 2.81 -1.12
C SER A 106 6.02 2.60 -2.48
N SER A 107 4.72 2.28 -2.48
CA SER A 107 3.90 2.45 -3.67
C SER A 107 3.79 3.93 -4.03
N TRP A 108 3.39 4.22 -5.26
CA TRP A 108 3.15 5.60 -5.72
C TRP A 108 2.26 6.39 -4.76
N THR A 109 1.18 5.77 -4.31
CA THR A 109 0.15 6.33 -3.42
C THR A 109 0.52 6.39 -1.94
N THR A 110 1.73 5.92 -1.56
CA THR A 110 2.16 5.83 -0.16
C THR A 110 3.56 6.37 0.09
N SER A 111 4.03 7.23 -0.81
CA SER A 111 5.33 7.89 -0.71
C SER A 111 5.50 8.69 0.59
N ASP A 112 4.40 9.02 1.25
CA ASP A 112 4.27 9.81 2.47
C ASP A 112 4.01 8.95 3.74
N LEU A 113 3.88 7.62 3.64
CA LEU A 113 3.70 6.75 4.82
C LEU A 113 4.97 6.59 5.66
N ILE A 114 6.13 6.81 5.05
CA ILE A 114 7.44 6.75 5.69
C ILE A 114 8.28 7.91 5.17
N PRO A 115 8.96 8.68 6.03
CA PRO A 115 9.82 9.77 5.59
C PRO A 115 10.86 9.28 4.58
N TYR A 116 11.10 10.03 3.51
CA TYR A 116 12.12 9.64 2.51
C TYR A 116 13.53 9.57 3.11
N SER A 117 13.80 10.34 4.17
CA SER A 117 15.04 10.34 4.95
C SER A 117 15.20 9.13 5.88
N HIS A 118 14.13 8.35 6.09
CA HIS A 118 14.16 7.19 6.97
C HIS A 118 15.17 6.14 6.50
N GLN A 119 15.96 5.57 7.42
CA GLN A 119 17.06 4.65 7.08
C GLN A 119 16.62 3.42 6.28
N PHE A 120 15.41 2.91 6.55
CA PHE A 120 14.82 1.78 5.83
C PHE A 120 14.08 2.18 4.55
N CYS A 121 13.82 3.47 4.29
CA CYS A 121 13.14 3.90 3.07
C CYS A 121 14.12 3.93 1.89
N ILE A 122 13.93 3.02 0.92
CA ILE A 122 14.77 2.96 -0.29
C ILE A 122 14.14 3.68 -1.49
N GLY A 123 12.96 4.27 -1.28
CA GLY A 123 12.22 5.01 -2.28
C GLY A 123 11.09 4.19 -2.89
N ARG A 124 10.89 4.33 -4.21
CA ARG A 124 9.76 3.73 -4.93
C ARG A 124 10.25 2.79 -6.03
N SER A 125 9.50 1.74 -6.31
CA SER A 125 9.72 0.86 -7.47
C SER A 125 8.65 1.08 -8.52
N GLY A 126 8.96 0.73 -9.77
CA GLY A 126 8.04 0.79 -10.89
C GLY A 126 8.59 1.54 -12.10
N ILE A 127 7.70 1.77 -13.07
CA ILE A 127 7.99 2.45 -14.35
C ILE A 127 8.55 3.86 -14.10
N PHE A 128 7.96 4.58 -13.14
CA PHE A 128 8.40 5.90 -12.69
C PHE A 128 9.09 5.85 -11.32
N GLY A 129 9.63 4.69 -10.95
CA GLY A 129 10.31 4.45 -9.67
C GLY A 129 11.77 4.88 -9.67
N ASP A 130 12.34 4.92 -8.47
CA ASP A 130 13.76 5.21 -8.26
C ASP A 130 14.61 4.02 -8.72
N ARG A 131 15.81 4.29 -9.26
CA ARG A 131 16.75 3.20 -9.63
C ARG A 131 17.05 2.29 -8.44
N ALA A 132 17.25 2.88 -7.26
CA ALA A 132 17.48 2.14 -6.02
C ALA A 132 16.29 1.23 -5.67
N GLY A 133 15.06 1.75 -5.72
CA GLY A 133 13.88 0.97 -5.44
C GLY A 133 13.67 -0.19 -6.42
N ASN A 134 13.90 0.06 -7.71
CA ASN A 134 13.86 -0.98 -8.73
C ASN A 134 14.96 -2.05 -8.51
N PHE A 135 16.19 -1.67 -8.18
CA PHE A 135 17.24 -2.64 -7.86
C PHE A 135 16.94 -3.44 -6.60
N THR A 136 16.40 -2.81 -5.56
CA THR A 136 15.98 -3.49 -4.33
C THR A 136 14.93 -4.56 -4.60
N VAL A 137 13.87 -4.24 -5.34
CA VAL A 137 12.83 -5.23 -5.69
C VAL A 137 13.37 -6.32 -6.62
N GLN A 138 14.16 -5.97 -7.63
CA GLN A 138 14.66 -6.95 -8.61
C GLN A 138 15.71 -7.91 -8.02
N ASN A 139 16.38 -7.52 -6.95
CA ASN A 139 17.39 -8.32 -6.26
C ASN A 139 16.91 -8.88 -4.91
N SER A 140 15.63 -8.73 -4.56
CA SER A 140 15.07 -9.37 -3.37
C SER A 140 14.87 -10.88 -3.56
N ASP A 141 14.87 -11.63 -2.47
CA ASP A 141 14.45 -13.04 -2.41
C ASP A 141 13.10 -13.23 -1.68
N LEU A 142 12.57 -12.17 -1.08
CA LEU A 142 11.26 -12.13 -0.47
C LEU A 142 10.64 -10.74 -0.58
N ILE A 143 9.40 -10.68 -1.05
CA ILE A 143 8.55 -9.49 -1.03
C ILE A 143 7.43 -9.72 -0.01
N LEU A 144 7.30 -8.82 0.97
CA LEU A 144 6.12 -8.67 1.79
C LEU A 144 5.34 -7.44 1.30
N SER A 145 4.26 -7.64 0.57
CA SER A 145 3.38 -6.58 0.09
C SER A 145 2.18 -6.44 1.01
N VAL A 146 2.02 -5.27 1.64
CA VAL A 146 0.92 -4.99 2.58
C VAL A 146 0.02 -3.90 2.01
N GLY A 147 -1.22 -4.29 1.66
CA GLY A 147 -2.24 -3.36 1.17
C GLY A 147 -1.89 -2.69 -0.17
N SER A 148 -1.00 -3.30 -0.96
CA SER A 148 -0.68 -2.84 -2.31
C SER A 148 -1.30 -3.74 -3.37
N ARG A 149 -1.92 -3.11 -4.37
CA ARG A 149 -2.48 -3.76 -5.55
C ARG A 149 -1.44 -4.30 -6.51
N LEU A 150 -0.17 -3.95 -6.30
CA LEU A 150 0.95 -4.30 -7.19
C LEU A 150 0.58 -4.02 -8.66
N SER A 151 0.08 -2.80 -8.90
CA SER A 151 -0.43 -2.37 -10.20
C SER A 151 0.68 -2.23 -11.24
N VAL A 152 0.30 -2.19 -12.52
CA VAL A 152 1.25 -2.08 -13.65
C VAL A 152 2.28 -0.95 -13.48
N PRO A 153 1.93 0.28 -13.01
CA PRO A 153 2.94 1.29 -12.74
C PRO A 153 4.02 0.87 -11.74
N GLN A 154 3.71 -0.01 -10.79
CA GLN A 154 4.62 -0.51 -9.76
C GLN A 154 5.40 -1.76 -10.19
N VAL A 155 4.77 -2.68 -10.92
CA VAL A 155 5.37 -3.99 -11.27
C VAL A 155 5.88 -4.09 -12.72
N GLY A 156 5.48 -3.16 -13.58
CA GLY A 156 5.74 -3.18 -15.02
C GLY A 156 4.72 -4.02 -15.80
N TYR A 157 4.89 -4.05 -17.13
CA TYR A 157 4.02 -4.80 -18.05
C TYR A 157 4.42 -6.29 -18.18
N ASN A 158 5.68 -6.61 -17.91
CA ASN A 158 6.18 -7.99 -17.98
C ASN A 158 6.19 -8.62 -16.58
N PHE A 159 5.00 -9.06 -16.14
CA PHE A 159 4.79 -9.56 -14.78
C PHE A 159 5.73 -10.71 -14.36
N PRO A 160 6.07 -11.69 -15.22
CA PRO A 160 7.05 -12.73 -14.88
C PRO A 160 8.43 -12.22 -14.47
N LEU A 161 8.82 -11.01 -14.91
CA LEU A 161 10.12 -10.41 -14.56
C LEU A 161 10.06 -9.60 -13.25
N PHE A 162 8.89 -9.41 -12.65
CA PHE A 162 8.78 -8.71 -11.38
C PHE A 162 9.31 -9.57 -10.23
N ALA A 163 10.37 -9.09 -9.56
CA ALA A 163 10.99 -9.77 -8.41
C ALA A 163 11.19 -11.28 -8.68
N ARG A 164 11.83 -11.60 -9.81
CA ARG A 164 11.88 -12.96 -10.39
C ARG A 164 12.41 -14.04 -9.45
N ALA A 165 13.31 -13.68 -8.54
CA ALA A 165 13.90 -14.61 -7.57
C ALA A 165 13.20 -14.58 -6.21
N ALA A 166 12.18 -13.73 -6.04
CA ALA A 166 11.53 -13.53 -4.76
C ALA A 166 10.29 -14.39 -4.58
N LYS A 167 10.15 -14.96 -3.37
CA LYS A 167 8.86 -15.39 -2.85
C LYS A 167 8.00 -14.16 -2.57
N LYS A 168 6.70 -14.24 -2.82
CA LYS A 168 5.76 -13.11 -2.78
C LYS A 168 4.68 -13.38 -1.74
N ILE A 169 4.77 -12.68 -0.62
CA ILE A 169 3.72 -12.61 0.40
C ILE A 169 2.84 -11.40 0.08
N ILE A 170 1.56 -11.63 -0.19
CA ILE A 170 0.62 -10.55 -0.55
C ILE A 170 -0.51 -10.54 0.49
N VAL A 171 -0.65 -9.39 1.16
CA VAL A 171 -1.69 -9.11 2.14
C VAL A 171 -2.64 -8.08 1.54
N ASP A 172 -3.89 -8.47 1.32
CA ASP A 172 -4.95 -7.57 0.85
C ASP A 172 -6.28 -7.98 1.48
N ILE A 173 -7.17 -7.01 1.71
CA ILE A 173 -8.50 -7.27 2.26
C ILE A 173 -9.42 -7.87 1.18
N ASP A 174 -9.15 -7.58 -0.08
CA ASP A 174 -9.96 -8.03 -1.22
C ASP A 174 -9.43 -9.37 -1.78
N PRO A 175 -10.21 -10.46 -1.70
CA PRO A 175 -9.81 -11.76 -2.24
C PRO A 175 -9.61 -11.76 -3.76
N ALA A 176 -10.22 -10.81 -4.50
CA ALA A 176 -10.02 -10.68 -5.93
C ALA A 176 -8.60 -10.19 -6.26
N GLU A 177 -8.01 -9.32 -5.44
CA GLU A 177 -6.62 -8.86 -5.60
C GLU A 177 -5.63 -10.03 -5.47
N LEU A 178 -5.88 -10.94 -4.52
CA LEU A 178 -5.04 -12.13 -4.28
C LEU A 178 -5.13 -13.19 -5.39
N LYS A 179 -6.17 -13.12 -6.25
CA LYS A 179 -6.41 -14.05 -7.36
C LYS A 179 -6.07 -13.46 -8.73
N LYS A 180 -5.50 -12.25 -8.78
CA LYS A 180 -5.18 -11.59 -10.05
C LYS A 180 -4.17 -12.40 -10.87
N PRO A 181 -4.31 -12.40 -12.21
CA PRO A 181 -3.40 -13.13 -13.08
C PRO A 181 -2.03 -12.46 -13.23
N SER A 182 -1.87 -11.19 -12.81
CA SER A 182 -0.61 -10.46 -12.96
C SER A 182 0.48 -11.02 -12.05
N ILE A 183 0.29 -10.93 -10.74
CA ILE A 183 1.27 -11.38 -9.74
C ILE A 183 0.66 -12.48 -8.90
N LYS A 184 1.21 -13.69 -9.01
CA LYS A 184 0.78 -14.83 -8.20
C LYS A 184 1.48 -14.80 -6.83
N PRO A 185 0.74 -14.78 -5.71
CA PRO A 185 1.33 -14.90 -4.38
C PRO A 185 1.84 -16.34 -4.13
N ASP A 186 2.99 -16.44 -3.47
CA ASP A 186 3.47 -17.68 -2.84
C ASP A 186 2.79 -17.89 -1.48
N LEU A 187 2.45 -16.79 -0.79
CA LEU A 187 1.61 -16.78 0.40
C LEU A 187 0.58 -15.65 0.27
N ALA A 188 -0.69 -16.02 0.11
CA ALA A 188 -1.81 -15.08 0.06
C ALA A 188 -2.45 -14.95 1.45
N ILE A 189 -2.62 -13.72 1.93
CA ILE A 189 -3.23 -13.43 3.23
C ILE A 189 -4.39 -12.45 3.00
N GLN A 190 -5.61 -12.94 3.18
CA GLN A 190 -6.81 -12.11 3.10
C GLN A 190 -7.08 -11.49 4.47
N ALA A 191 -6.67 -10.24 4.67
CA ALA A 191 -6.82 -9.55 5.94
C ALA A 191 -6.83 -8.03 5.77
N ASP A 192 -7.45 -7.33 6.71
CA ASP A 192 -7.23 -5.90 6.89
C ASP A 192 -5.73 -5.65 7.19
N ALA A 193 -5.16 -4.61 6.56
CA ALA A 193 -3.74 -4.33 6.66
C ALA A 193 -3.32 -4.01 8.10
N ARG A 194 -4.13 -3.28 8.87
CA ARG A 194 -3.83 -2.93 10.26
C ARG A 194 -3.93 -4.16 11.15
N GLU A 195 -4.96 -4.99 10.99
CA GLU A 195 -5.09 -6.25 11.75
C GLU A 195 -3.90 -7.19 11.51
N PHE A 196 -3.51 -7.39 10.24
CA PHE A 196 -2.33 -8.18 9.89
C PHE A 196 -1.05 -7.63 10.54
N MET A 197 -0.81 -6.31 10.45
CA MET A 197 0.40 -5.72 11.02
C MET A 197 0.44 -5.78 12.56
N ILE A 198 -0.72 -5.66 13.22
CA ILE A 198 -0.82 -5.82 14.69
C ILE A 198 -0.47 -7.26 15.09
N GLU A 199 -1.07 -8.24 14.42
CA GLU A 199 -0.81 -9.66 14.70
C GLU A 199 0.65 -10.02 14.40
N LEU A 200 1.22 -9.51 13.30
CA LEU A 200 2.63 -9.67 12.96
C LEU A 200 3.55 -9.08 14.04
N LEU A 201 3.27 -7.86 14.50
CA LEU A 201 4.01 -7.25 15.60
C LEU A 201 3.92 -8.05 16.90
N ASP A 202 2.75 -8.59 17.22
CA ASP A 202 2.54 -9.41 18.41
C ASP A 202 3.37 -10.69 18.37
N GLN A 203 3.34 -11.43 17.26
CA GLN A 203 4.13 -12.66 17.10
C GLN A 203 5.64 -12.41 16.95
N LEU A 204 6.05 -11.19 16.58
CA LEU A 204 7.46 -10.80 16.56
C LEU A 204 8.01 -10.44 17.96
N LYS A 205 7.18 -10.40 19.01
CA LYS A 205 7.65 -10.25 20.39
C LYS A 205 8.59 -11.42 20.74
N GLY A 206 9.79 -11.11 21.21
CA GLY A 206 10.82 -12.13 21.52
C GLY A 206 11.57 -12.69 20.31
N VAL A 207 11.16 -12.37 19.07
CA VAL A 207 11.94 -12.69 17.86
C VAL A 207 13.11 -11.70 17.77
N LYS A 208 14.34 -12.24 17.67
CA LYS A 208 15.56 -11.45 17.43
C LYS A 208 15.46 -10.72 16.09
N THR A 209 16.08 -9.54 16.00
CA THR A 209 16.13 -8.76 14.77
C THR A 209 16.78 -9.58 13.65
N PHE A 210 16.20 -9.48 12.45
CA PHE A 210 16.70 -10.16 11.26
C PHE A 210 18.11 -9.67 10.91
N GLN A 211 19.03 -10.60 10.64
CA GLN A 211 20.43 -10.30 10.34
C GLN A 211 20.60 -9.96 8.85
N ILE A 212 20.07 -8.82 8.43
CA ILE A 212 20.02 -8.39 7.02
C ILE A 212 20.82 -7.10 6.76
N SER A 213 21.76 -6.78 7.64
CA SER A 213 22.57 -5.56 7.56
C SER A 213 23.27 -5.41 6.21
N ASN A 214 23.87 -6.48 5.69
CA ASN A 214 24.52 -6.48 4.38
C ASN A 214 23.55 -6.14 3.24
N TRP A 215 22.32 -6.65 3.32
CA TRP A 215 21.29 -6.37 2.32
C TRP A 215 20.80 -4.91 2.40
N LEU A 216 20.54 -4.41 3.60
CA LEU A 216 20.15 -3.01 3.80
C LEU A 216 21.24 -2.05 3.32
N GLN A 217 22.50 -2.31 3.68
CA GLN A 217 23.64 -1.50 3.23
C GLN A 217 23.78 -1.53 1.71
N ARG A 218 23.54 -2.69 1.07
CA ARG A 218 23.48 -2.78 -0.39
C ARG A 218 22.39 -1.89 -0.98
N CYS A 219 21.19 -1.91 -0.43
CA CYS A 219 20.08 -1.06 -0.88
C CYS A 219 20.40 0.44 -0.73
N ILE A 220 20.93 0.83 0.43
CA ILE A 220 21.38 2.20 0.70
C ILE A 220 22.46 2.61 -0.29
N SER A 221 23.42 1.73 -0.61
CA SER A 221 24.46 2.02 -1.59
C SER A 221 23.90 2.37 -2.97
N TRP A 222 22.79 1.75 -3.39
CA TRP A 222 22.12 2.10 -4.64
C TRP A 222 21.40 3.44 -4.55
N LYS A 223 20.77 3.74 -3.41
CA LYS A 223 20.13 5.06 -3.16
C LYS A 223 21.14 6.19 -3.24
N THR A 224 22.32 6.01 -2.65
CA THR A 224 23.42 6.99 -2.69
C THR A 224 24.06 7.09 -4.07
N LYS A 225 24.28 5.96 -4.75
CA LYS A 225 24.93 5.92 -6.07
C LYS A 225 24.06 6.49 -7.19
N TYR A 226 22.74 6.34 -7.08
CA TYR A 226 21.79 6.75 -8.11
C TYR A 226 20.72 7.69 -7.52
N PRO A 227 21.10 8.90 -7.09
CA PRO A 227 20.16 9.87 -6.57
C PRO A 227 19.22 10.36 -7.68
N VAL A 228 18.00 10.73 -7.31
CA VAL A 228 17.00 11.27 -8.24
C VAL A 228 17.43 12.65 -8.77
N VAL A 229 17.97 13.50 -7.89
CA VAL A 229 18.47 14.83 -8.24
C VAL A 229 19.98 14.76 -8.48
N LEU A 230 20.39 14.89 -9.75
CA LEU A 230 21.80 14.88 -10.12
C LEU A 230 22.45 16.26 -9.90
N PRO A 231 23.77 16.32 -9.63
CA PRO A 231 24.48 17.59 -9.48
C PRO A 231 24.31 18.54 -10.68
N GLU A 232 24.30 18.00 -11.90
CA GLU A 232 24.09 18.78 -13.14
C GLU A 232 22.71 19.47 -13.20
N TYR A 233 21.68 18.89 -12.58
CA TYR A 233 20.33 19.48 -12.57
C TYR A 233 20.29 20.80 -11.81
N LYS A 234 21.21 20.98 -10.85
CA LYS A 234 21.36 22.23 -10.09
C LYS A 234 22.05 23.34 -10.89
N GLN A 235 22.72 22.99 -11.99
CA GLN A 235 23.52 23.90 -12.80
C GLN A 235 22.79 24.38 -14.06
N CYS A 236 21.56 23.92 -14.32
CA CYS A 236 20.76 24.35 -15.46
C CYS A 236 20.45 25.86 -15.37
N LYS A 237 20.98 26.64 -16.32
CA LYS A 237 20.79 28.11 -16.36
C LYS A 237 19.68 28.58 -17.31
N ASN A 238 19.42 27.83 -18.37
CA ASN A 238 18.53 28.26 -19.46
C ASN A 238 17.08 27.77 -19.28
N ALA A 239 16.86 26.81 -18.38
CA ALA A 239 15.55 26.25 -18.06
C ALA A 239 15.55 25.71 -16.63
N VAL A 240 14.37 25.65 -16.02
CA VAL A 240 14.18 25.03 -14.70
C VAL A 240 14.11 23.52 -14.88
N ASN A 241 14.98 22.78 -14.22
CA ASN A 241 14.88 21.33 -14.16
C ASN A 241 13.78 20.92 -13.16
N SER A 242 12.78 20.15 -13.59
CA SER A 242 11.61 19.82 -12.75
C SER A 242 11.98 19.01 -11.51
N PHE A 243 12.94 18.08 -11.58
CA PHE A 243 13.41 17.34 -10.41
C PHE A 243 14.06 18.25 -9.36
N TYR A 244 14.90 19.19 -9.81
CA TYR A 244 15.53 20.12 -8.89
C TYR A 244 14.53 21.13 -8.31
N PHE A 245 13.57 21.60 -9.11
CA PHE A 245 12.46 22.42 -8.62
C PHE A 245 11.67 21.72 -7.53
N VAL A 246 11.22 20.48 -7.76
CA VAL A 246 10.46 19.70 -6.76
C VAL A 246 11.28 19.47 -5.50
N HIS A 247 12.59 19.25 -5.62
CA HIS A 247 13.48 19.12 -4.47
C HIS A 247 13.54 20.40 -3.64
N ILE A 248 13.75 21.56 -4.26
CA ILE A 248 13.77 22.85 -3.55
C ILE A 248 12.39 23.18 -2.96
N LEU A 249 11.32 22.91 -3.70
CA LEU A 249 9.96 23.05 -3.19
C LEU A 249 9.79 22.20 -1.92
N SER A 250 10.18 20.92 -1.95
CA SER A 250 10.12 20.02 -0.79
C SER A 250 10.93 20.51 0.41
N GLU A 251 12.06 21.22 0.22
CA GLU A 251 12.84 21.80 1.32
C GLU A 251 12.17 23.04 1.94
N LYS A 252 11.27 23.71 1.20
CA LYS A 252 10.56 24.91 1.64
C LYS A 252 9.17 24.64 2.19
N LEU A 253 8.59 23.49 1.86
CA LEU A 253 7.28 23.08 2.37
C LEU A 253 7.35 22.67 3.85
N ASP A 254 6.27 22.95 4.56
CA ASP A 254 6.04 22.47 5.92
C ASP A 254 5.63 20.99 5.92
N GLU A 255 5.82 20.30 7.06
CA GLU A 255 5.49 18.88 7.20
C GLU A 255 4.00 18.56 6.99
N LYS A 256 3.14 19.58 7.06
CA LYS A 256 1.69 19.47 6.86
C LYS A 256 1.24 19.89 5.45
N ALA A 257 2.18 20.27 4.58
CA ALA A 257 1.87 20.63 3.21
C ALA A 257 1.16 19.48 2.49
N VAL A 258 0.11 19.82 1.74
CA VAL A 258 -0.57 18.88 0.85
C VAL A 258 -0.11 19.14 -0.58
N ILE A 259 0.50 18.13 -1.20
CA ILE A 259 0.93 18.18 -2.59
C ILE A 259 -0.12 17.51 -3.47
N VAL A 260 -0.62 18.23 -4.46
CA VAL A 260 -1.56 17.72 -5.48
C VAL A 260 -0.87 17.79 -6.83
N THR A 261 -0.85 16.67 -7.55
CA THR A 261 -0.22 16.54 -8.85
C THR A 261 -1.20 15.97 -9.86
N ASP A 262 -1.11 16.41 -11.10
CA ASP A 262 -1.77 15.75 -12.24
C ASP A 262 -0.86 14.70 -12.89
N MET A 263 -1.42 13.84 -13.72
CA MET A 263 -0.69 12.82 -14.49
C MET A 263 -0.33 13.39 -15.87
N GLU A 264 0.68 14.27 -15.90
CA GLU A 264 1.35 14.72 -17.13
C GLU A 264 2.85 14.89 -16.88
N SER A 265 3.67 14.76 -17.92
CA SER A 265 5.12 14.97 -17.81
C SER A 265 5.41 16.46 -17.59
N SER A 266 5.49 16.85 -16.32
CA SER A 266 5.85 18.21 -15.87
C SER A 266 7.33 18.37 -15.54
#